data_AF-A0A7K0YCH6-F1
#
_entry.id   AF-A0A7K0YCH6-F1
#
_cell.length_a   1.000
_cell.length_b   1.000
_cell.length_c   1.000
_cell.angle_alpha   90.00
_cell.angle_beta   90.00
_cell.angle_gamma   90.00
#
_symmetry.space_group_name_H-M   'P 1'
#
loop_
_entity.id
_entity.type
_entity.pdbx_description
1 polymer ?
#
loop_
_entity_poly.entity_id
_entity_poly.type
_entity_poly.pdbx_seq_one_letter_code
_entity_poly.pdbx_strand_id
1 'polypeptide(L)'
;MLKKNITFVAIIAIFLSPIAPSYAADKGYRYWGYFQAAPKATVWTAAMTGPTVDIADGSVEGWAFTFSGEAIPDASSPSVLPDFQSLCSKTRAVAGKKRIGIVIDFGPTYLSPKGERALTTVKRCIVIDKKAQGIDVLGKVVRVRADKSGLICGLAGYPRKECGVEIPTPSELIKK
;
A
#
# COMPACT_ATOMS: atom_id res chain seq x y z
N MET A 1 -5.56 -57.16 -39.13
CA MET A 1 -5.19 -55.89 -38.45
C MET A 1 -6.42 -54.99 -38.45
N LEU A 2 -7.10 -54.83 -37.31
CA LEU A 2 -8.30 -53.99 -37.20
C LEU A 2 -8.10 -53.02 -36.02
N LYS A 3 -7.86 -51.75 -36.31
CA LYS A 3 -7.67 -50.69 -35.30
C LYS A 3 -9.04 -50.22 -34.81
N LYS A 4 -9.34 -50.45 -33.53
CA LYS A 4 -10.50 -49.88 -32.82
C LYS A 4 -10.14 -48.46 -32.37
N ASN A 5 -10.81 -47.46 -32.94
CA ASN A 5 -10.73 -46.07 -32.46
C ASN A 5 -11.69 -45.92 -31.27
N ILE A 6 -11.16 -45.72 -30.07
CA ILE A 6 -11.93 -45.42 -28.87
C ILE A 6 -12.00 -43.91 -28.73
N THR A 7 -13.15 -43.33 -29.05
CA THR A 7 -13.44 -41.91 -28.86
C THR A 7 -13.84 -41.70 -27.39
N PHE A 8 -12.97 -41.08 -26.59
CA PHE A 8 -13.30 -40.67 -25.23
C PHE A 8 -14.08 -39.35 -25.27
N VAL A 9 -15.35 -39.36 -24.87
CA VAL A 9 -16.15 -38.16 -24.64
C VAL A 9 -15.91 -37.72 -23.18
N ALA A 10 -15.20 -36.63 -22.98
CA ALA A 10 -14.98 -36.04 -21.66
C ALA A 10 -16.16 -35.11 -21.32
N ILE A 11 -16.97 -35.50 -20.33
CA ILE A 11 -18.04 -34.65 -19.76
C ILE A 11 -17.40 -33.67 -18.79
N ILE A 12 -17.37 -32.39 -19.13
CA ILE A 12 -16.92 -31.30 -18.24
C ILE A 12 -18.10 -30.93 -17.33
N ALA A 13 -18.03 -31.34 -16.06
CA ALA A 13 -18.95 -30.89 -15.02
C ALA A 13 -18.57 -29.46 -14.58
N ILE A 14 -19.43 -28.48 -14.89
CA ILE A 14 -19.28 -27.10 -14.44
C ILE A 14 -19.73 -27.05 -12.97
N PHE A 15 -18.76 -26.99 -12.04
CA PHE A 15 -19.04 -26.70 -10.64
C PHE A 15 -19.36 -25.21 -10.49
N LEU A 16 -20.65 -24.85 -10.44
CA LEU A 16 -21.07 -23.56 -9.89
C LEU A 16 -20.82 -23.55 -8.39
N SER A 17 -19.72 -22.93 -7.97
CA SER A 17 -19.50 -22.64 -6.54
C SER A 17 -20.43 -21.49 -6.14
N PRO A 18 -21.23 -21.62 -5.06
CA PRO A 18 -22.03 -20.51 -4.56
C PRO A 18 -21.10 -19.38 -4.11
N ILE A 19 -21.29 -18.19 -4.68
CA ILE A 19 -20.63 -16.98 -4.22
C ILE A 19 -21.23 -16.66 -2.85
N ALA A 20 -20.54 -17.05 -1.78
CA ALA A 20 -20.94 -16.67 -0.44
C ALA A 20 -20.94 -15.13 -0.34
N PRO A 21 -21.96 -14.51 0.28
CA PRO A 21 -21.92 -13.08 0.54
C PRO A 21 -20.70 -12.77 1.43
N SER A 22 -19.77 -11.95 0.94
CA SER A 22 -18.72 -11.33 1.78
C SER A 22 -19.44 -10.36 2.71
N TYR A 23 -19.60 -10.75 3.96
CA TYR A 23 -19.97 -9.82 5.02
C TYR A 23 -18.73 -8.97 5.32
N ALA A 24 -18.85 -7.65 5.19
CA ALA A 24 -17.82 -6.76 5.69
C ALA A 24 -17.58 -7.08 7.17
N ALA A 25 -16.32 -7.26 7.57
CA ALA A 25 -16.00 -7.57 8.96
C ALA A 25 -16.50 -6.45 9.88
N ASP A 26 -17.01 -6.81 11.07
CA ASP A 26 -17.47 -5.83 12.08
C ASP A 26 -16.32 -4.99 12.67
N LYS A 27 -15.10 -5.51 12.52
CA LYS A 27 -13.86 -4.89 12.98
C LYS A 27 -12.79 -5.02 11.91
N GLY A 28 -11.76 -4.20 12.06
CA GLY A 28 -10.57 -4.28 11.25
C GLY A 28 -9.42 -3.49 11.88
N TYR A 29 -8.31 -3.43 11.18
CA TYR A 29 -7.11 -2.77 11.65
C TYR A 29 -6.95 -1.41 11.00
N ARG A 30 -6.59 -0.41 11.82
CA ARG A 30 -6.17 0.91 11.36
C ARG A 30 -4.66 1.05 11.48
N TYR A 31 -3.98 1.25 10.36
CA TYR A 31 -2.52 1.18 10.28
C TYR A 31 -1.95 1.94 9.08
N TRP A 32 -0.62 1.97 8.97
CA TRP A 32 0.09 2.47 7.79
C TRP A 32 0.26 1.35 6.76
N GLY A 33 -0.52 1.41 5.67
CA GLY A 33 -0.33 0.57 4.50
C GLY A 33 0.83 1.07 3.63
N TYR A 34 1.57 0.14 3.05
CA TYR A 34 2.72 0.41 2.19
C TYR A 34 2.41 -0.05 0.76
N PHE A 35 2.69 0.82 -0.19
CA PHE A 35 2.36 0.66 -1.60
C PHE A 35 3.56 1.05 -2.45
N GLN A 36 3.69 0.42 -3.60
CA GLN A 36 4.78 0.67 -4.53
C GLN A 36 4.24 0.81 -5.94
N ALA A 37 4.91 1.63 -6.72
CA ALA A 37 4.73 1.72 -8.15
C ALA A 37 6.10 1.66 -8.81
N ALA A 38 6.28 0.65 -9.66
CA ALA A 38 7.47 0.50 -10.47
C ALA A 38 7.63 1.70 -11.43
N PRO A 39 8.82 1.92 -12.02
CA PRO A 39 9.02 3.01 -12.96
C PRO A 39 7.99 2.98 -14.09
N LYS A 40 7.37 4.14 -14.35
CA LYS A 40 6.28 4.36 -15.33
C LYS A 40 4.92 3.72 -15.00
N ALA A 41 4.79 3.02 -13.86
CA ALA A 41 3.48 2.58 -13.40
C ALA A 41 2.63 3.77 -12.96
N THR A 42 1.32 3.70 -13.19
CA THR A 42 0.35 4.75 -12.85
C THR A 42 -0.66 4.30 -11.81
N VAL A 43 -0.53 3.07 -11.32
CA VAL A 43 -1.40 2.44 -10.32
C VAL A 43 -0.56 1.95 -9.14
N TRP A 44 -1.14 2.00 -7.95
CA TRP A 44 -0.51 1.49 -6.75
C TRP A 44 -0.61 -0.04 -6.68
N THR A 45 0.48 -0.67 -6.28
CA THR A 45 0.51 -2.08 -5.87
C THR A 45 0.72 -2.12 -4.37
N ALA A 46 -0.19 -2.77 -3.62
CA ALA A 46 0.04 -3.03 -2.20
C ALA A 46 1.29 -3.91 -2.03
N ALA A 47 2.20 -3.50 -1.17
CA ALA A 47 3.41 -4.25 -0.92
C ALA A 47 3.09 -5.48 -0.05
N MET A 48 3.41 -6.67 -0.56
CA MET A 48 3.28 -7.93 0.19
C MET A 48 4.47 -8.19 1.12
N THR A 49 5.50 -7.35 1.03
CA THR A 49 6.68 -7.37 1.88
C THR A 49 6.88 -5.99 2.53
N GLY A 50 7.67 -5.96 3.61
CA GLY A 50 8.04 -4.71 4.25
C GLY A 50 8.92 -3.80 3.38
N PRO A 51 9.14 -2.54 3.78
CA PRO A 51 9.88 -1.52 3.02
C PRO A 51 11.40 -1.72 2.99
N THR A 52 11.88 -2.92 3.33
CA THR A 52 13.31 -3.29 3.36
C THR A 52 13.71 -4.09 2.11
N VAL A 53 13.02 -3.85 1.00
CA VAL A 53 13.32 -4.41 -0.32
C VAL A 53 13.95 -3.35 -1.22
N ASP A 54 14.69 -3.80 -2.24
CA ASP A 54 15.26 -2.88 -3.22
C ASP A 54 14.17 -2.18 -4.04
N ILE A 55 14.44 -0.95 -4.43
CA ILE A 55 13.54 -0.07 -5.20
C ILE A 55 14.27 0.47 -6.43
N ALA A 56 13.62 0.48 -7.60
CA ALA A 56 14.27 0.97 -8.82
C ALA A 56 14.29 2.51 -8.88
N ASP A 57 15.30 3.09 -9.55
CA ASP A 57 15.25 4.51 -9.94
C ASP A 57 14.01 4.76 -10.81
N GLY A 58 13.29 5.85 -10.53
CA GLY A 58 12.02 6.14 -11.21
C GLY A 58 10.77 5.58 -10.54
N SER A 59 10.92 4.82 -9.44
CA SER A 59 9.78 4.28 -8.68
C SER A 59 9.08 5.36 -7.85
N VAL A 60 7.84 5.08 -7.47
CA VAL A 60 7.10 5.88 -6.48
C VAL A 60 6.71 5.00 -5.31
N GLU A 61 7.03 5.48 -4.11
CA GLU A 61 6.75 4.82 -2.84
C GLU A 61 5.53 5.48 -2.19
N GLY A 62 4.61 4.67 -1.70
CA GLY A 62 3.32 5.12 -1.17
C GLY A 62 3.10 4.63 0.25
N TRP A 63 2.68 5.55 1.11
CA TRP A 63 2.26 5.24 2.47
C TRP A 63 0.87 5.82 2.69
N ALA A 64 -0.08 5.01 3.14
CA ALA A 64 -1.44 5.45 3.42
C ALA A 64 -1.87 5.02 4.82
N PHE A 65 -2.37 5.95 5.62
CA PHE A 65 -3.03 5.60 6.87
C PHE A 65 -4.45 5.12 6.55
N THR A 66 -4.66 3.81 6.70
CA THR A 66 -5.79 3.09 6.12
C THR A 66 -6.48 2.20 7.15
N PHE A 67 -7.63 1.67 6.77
CA PHE A 67 -8.36 0.60 7.42
C PHE A 67 -8.36 -0.66 6.55
N SER A 68 -8.47 -1.82 7.18
CA SER A 68 -8.55 -3.15 6.57
C SER A 68 -9.43 -4.03 7.45
N GLY A 69 -10.57 -4.47 6.94
CA GLY A 69 -11.51 -5.35 7.65
C GLY A 69 -11.30 -6.83 7.32
N GLU A 70 -10.75 -7.13 6.14
CA GLU A 70 -10.41 -8.49 5.72
C GLU A 70 -8.89 -8.70 5.73
N ALA A 71 -8.45 -9.96 5.75
CA ALA A 71 -7.03 -10.28 5.70
C ALA A 71 -6.45 -9.93 4.31
N ILE A 72 -5.79 -8.77 4.24
CA ILE A 72 -4.81 -8.23 3.26
C ILE A 72 -4.82 -8.83 1.83
N PRO A 73 -4.90 -8.00 0.75
CA PRO A 73 -4.88 -6.54 0.74
C PRO A 73 -6.24 -5.93 0.37
N ASP A 74 -6.99 -5.44 1.36
CA ASP A 74 -8.15 -4.55 1.20
C ASP A 74 -7.84 -3.10 1.63
N ALA A 75 -6.60 -2.81 1.99
CA ALA A 75 -6.14 -1.48 2.36
C ALA A 75 -6.33 -0.48 1.20
N SER A 76 -6.87 0.69 1.53
CA SER A 76 -6.97 1.81 0.58
C SER A 76 -5.58 2.35 0.27
N SER A 77 -5.25 2.40 -1.02
CA SER A 77 -4.02 3.00 -1.51
C SER A 77 -4.04 4.52 -1.33
N PRO A 78 -2.88 5.21 -1.43
CA PRO A 78 -2.84 6.66 -1.35
C PRO A 78 -3.79 7.32 -2.36
N SER A 79 -4.52 8.35 -1.92
CA SER A 79 -5.47 9.10 -2.75
C SER A 79 -4.81 9.82 -3.93
N VAL A 80 -3.51 10.08 -3.84
CA VAL A 80 -2.70 10.64 -4.92
C VAL A 80 -2.08 9.48 -5.70
N LEU A 81 -2.28 9.48 -7.02
CA LEU A 81 -1.70 8.48 -7.92
C LEU A 81 -0.16 8.53 -7.96
N PRO A 82 0.51 7.40 -8.24
CA PRO A 82 1.97 7.31 -8.27
C PRO A 82 2.57 7.88 -9.56
N ASP A 83 2.45 9.20 -9.76
CA ASP A 83 2.98 9.88 -10.95
C ASP A 83 4.42 10.38 -10.71
N PHE A 84 5.40 9.54 -11.07
CA PHE A 84 6.82 9.91 -10.96
C PHE A 84 7.15 11.19 -11.74
N GLN A 85 6.60 11.36 -12.94
CA GLN A 85 6.94 12.49 -13.80
C GLN A 85 6.49 13.80 -13.15
N SER A 86 5.27 13.83 -12.61
CA SER A 86 4.75 14.98 -11.87
C SER A 86 5.57 15.25 -10.59
N LEU A 87 5.81 14.21 -9.78
CA LEU A 87 6.54 14.32 -8.50
C LEU A 87 8.00 14.77 -8.68
N CYS A 88 8.68 14.26 -9.71
CA CYS A 88 10.12 14.40 -9.89
C CYS A 88 10.54 15.33 -11.04
N SER A 89 9.61 16.00 -11.73
CA SER A 89 9.87 16.90 -12.86
C SER A 89 10.98 17.94 -12.60
N LYS A 90 11.06 18.47 -11.38
CA LYS A 90 12.04 19.49 -10.97
C LYS A 90 13.31 18.91 -10.32
N THR A 91 13.38 17.61 -10.13
CA THR A 91 14.50 16.93 -9.47
C THR A 91 15.46 16.39 -10.50
N ARG A 92 16.66 16.99 -10.56
CA ARG A 92 17.72 16.55 -11.47
C ARG A 92 18.24 15.17 -11.07
N ALA A 93 18.55 14.35 -12.07
CA ALA A 93 19.24 13.09 -11.84
C ALA A 93 20.67 13.36 -11.33
N VAL A 94 21.17 12.49 -10.47
CA VAL A 94 22.54 12.54 -9.96
C VAL A 94 23.19 11.19 -10.25
N ALA A 95 24.37 11.21 -10.86
CA ALA A 95 25.10 9.99 -11.21
C ALA A 95 25.31 9.09 -9.98
N GLY A 96 25.08 7.79 -10.13
CA GLY A 96 25.24 6.82 -9.05
C GLY A 96 24.16 6.86 -7.96
N LYS A 97 23.07 7.63 -8.15
CA LYS A 97 21.95 7.74 -7.20
C LYS A 97 20.62 7.43 -7.88
N LYS A 98 19.61 7.11 -7.07
CA LYS A 98 18.21 6.91 -7.49
C LYS A 98 17.42 8.19 -7.24
N ARG A 99 16.45 8.49 -8.10
CA ARG A 99 15.34 9.41 -7.86
C ARG A 99 14.10 8.61 -7.54
N ILE A 100 13.50 8.90 -6.39
CA ILE A 100 12.32 8.20 -5.91
C ILE A 100 11.25 9.23 -5.60
N GLY A 101 10.08 9.05 -6.20
CA GLY A 101 8.88 9.77 -5.79
C GLY A 101 8.33 9.17 -4.50
N ILE A 102 7.74 9.99 -3.63
CA ILE A 102 7.08 9.51 -2.42
C ILE A 102 5.81 10.28 -2.13
N VAL A 103 4.78 9.52 -1.79
CA VAL A 103 3.47 10.00 -1.33
C VAL A 103 3.23 9.45 0.08
N ILE A 104 2.94 10.33 1.03
CA ILE A 104 2.49 9.95 2.38
C ILE A 104 1.12 10.56 2.58
N ASP A 105 0.11 9.70 2.56
CA ASP A 105 -1.29 10.02 2.74
C ASP A 105 -1.73 9.70 4.17
N PHE A 106 -2.12 10.72 4.93
CA PHE A 106 -2.51 10.57 6.33
C PHE A 106 -3.94 10.05 6.50
N GLY A 107 -4.57 9.66 5.39
CA GLY A 107 -5.87 9.04 5.36
C GLY A 107 -7.01 10.04 5.51
N PRO A 108 -8.25 9.58 5.27
CA PRO A 108 -9.43 10.39 5.45
C PRO A 108 -9.67 10.71 6.93
N THR A 109 -10.39 11.80 7.19
CA THR A 109 -10.64 12.31 8.54
C THR A 109 -11.36 11.32 9.44
N TYR A 110 -12.24 10.47 8.90
CA TYR A 110 -12.96 9.46 9.69
C TYR A 110 -12.04 8.36 10.24
N LEU A 111 -10.84 8.18 9.67
CA LEU A 111 -9.82 7.30 10.23
C LEU A 111 -8.94 7.99 11.27
N SER A 112 -9.06 9.30 11.51
CA SER A 112 -8.21 9.96 12.50
C SER A 112 -8.41 9.38 13.91
N PRO A 113 -7.34 9.11 14.69
CA PRO A 113 -7.48 8.78 16.10
C PRO A 113 -8.22 9.88 16.85
N LYS A 114 -8.90 9.50 17.94
CA LYS A 114 -9.70 10.43 18.73
C LYS A 114 -8.85 11.60 19.24
N GLY A 115 -9.26 12.82 18.89
CA GLY A 115 -8.57 14.05 19.30
C GLY A 115 -7.30 14.35 18.48
N GLU A 116 -7.04 13.59 17.42
CA GLU A 116 -5.99 13.86 16.44
C GLU A 116 -6.61 14.30 15.12
N ARG A 117 -5.84 14.99 14.29
CA ARG A 117 -6.25 15.40 12.94
C ARG A 117 -5.19 14.91 11.96
N ALA A 118 -5.64 14.29 10.87
CA ALA A 118 -4.76 13.92 9.77
C ALA A 118 -3.96 15.14 9.27
N LEU A 119 -2.69 14.89 8.93
CA LEU A 119 -1.81 15.91 8.36
C LEU A 119 -2.07 16.03 6.85
N THR A 120 -1.58 17.11 6.23
CA THR A 120 -1.64 17.26 4.78
C THR A 120 -0.77 16.20 4.10
N THR A 121 -1.30 15.60 3.03
CA THR A 121 -0.58 14.63 2.20
C THR A 121 0.78 15.18 1.76
N VAL A 122 1.83 14.43 2.03
CA VAL A 122 3.19 14.78 1.59
C VAL A 122 3.42 14.21 0.20
N LYS A 123 3.93 15.06 -0.69
CA LYS A 123 4.37 14.68 -2.04
C LYS A 123 5.77 15.23 -2.25
N ARG A 124 6.74 14.35 -2.45
CA ARG A 124 8.14 14.73 -2.64
C ARG A 124 8.79 13.86 -3.71
N CYS A 125 9.92 14.35 -4.21
CA CYS A 125 10.89 13.56 -4.92
C CYS A 125 12.22 13.72 -4.20
N ILE A 126 12.93 12.61 -4.00
CA ILE A 126 14.24 12.62 -3.36
C ILE A 126 15.28 11.98 -4.27
N VAL A 127 16.52 12.44 -4.12
CA VAL A 127 17.70 11.75 -4.65
C VAL A 127 18.35 10.99 -3.50
N ILE A 128 18.53 9.68 -3.65
CA ILE A 128 18.99 8.79 -2.59
C ILE A 128 20.05 7.81 -3.11
N ASP A 129 20.79 7.18 -2.20
CA ASP A 129 21.82 6.20 -2.54
C ASP A 129 21.27 5.04 -3.39
N LYS A 130 22.10 4.48 -4.28
CA LYS A 130 21.70 3.36 -5.13
C LYS A 130 21.39 2.09 -4.34
N LYS A 131 21.91 1.93 -3.12
CA LYS A 131 21.59 0.79 -2.25
C LYS A 131 20.40 1.04 -1.31
N ALA A 132 19.83 2.24 -1.33
CA ALA A 132 18.72 2.60 -0.46
C ALA A 132 17.45 1.80 -0.80
N GLN A 133 16.70 1.51 0.26
CA GLN A 133 15.45 0.76 0.25
C GLN A 133 14.27 1.70 0.56
N GLY A 134 13.03 1.19 0.46
CA GLY A 134 11.82 1.97 0.71
C GLY A 134 11.78 2.65 2.09
N ILE A 135 12.34 1.99 3.12
CA ILE A 135 12.41 2.55 4.48
C ILE A 135 13.34 3.75 4.57
N ASP A 136 14.44 3.75 3.82
CA ASP A 136 15.38 4.87 3.76
C ASP A 136 14.76 6.08 3.08
N VAL A 137 13.95 5.84 2.03
CA VAL A 137 13.18 6.88 1.35
C VAL A 137 12.21 7.54 2.33
N LEU A 138 11.45 6.73 3.05
CA LEU A 138 10.50 7.23 4.05
C LEU A 138 11.22 8.04 5.16
N GLY A 139 12.29 7.46 5.72
CA GLY A 139 13.10 8.09 6.77
C GLY A 139 13.80 9.38 6.35
N LYS A 140 14.05 9.55 5.04
CA LYS A 140 14.61 10.80 4.50
C LYS A 140 13.58 11.94 4.47
N VAL A 141 12.29 11.63 4.46
CA VAL A 141 11.20 12.60 4.22
C VAL A 141 10.48 12.96 5.52
N VAL A 142 10.28 12.01 6.41
CA VAL A 142 9.59 12.22 7.69
C VAL A 142 10.27 11.46 8.81
N ARG A 143 10.07 11.93 10.05
CA ARG A 143 10.39 11.12 11.22
C ARG A 143 9.48 9.89 11.26
N VAL A 144 10.10 8.72 11.36
CA VAL A 144 9.44 7.42 11.43
C VAL A 144 9.46 6.92 12.86
N ARG A 145 8.32 6.39 13.31
CA ARG A 145 8.21 5.61 14.54
C ARG A 145 7.77 4.20 14.17
N ALA A 146 8.55 3.22 14.56
CA ALA A 146 8.21 1.80 14.42
C ALA A 146 8.14 1.15 15.82
N ASP A 147 7.43 0.03 15.92
CA ASP A 147 7.50 -0.83 17.10
C ASP A 147 8.66 -1.84 17.00
N LYS A 148 8.76 -2.74 17.99
CA LYS A 148 9.80 -3.77 18.03
C LYS A 148 9.66 -4.83 16.93
N SER A 149 8.48 -5.00 16.35
CA SER A 149 8.25 -5.93 15.24
C SER A 149 8.69 -5.35 13.88
N GLY A 150 8.95 -4.04 13.83
CA GLY A 150 9.22 -3.31 12.60
C GLY A 150 7.96 -2.72 11.96
N LEU A 151 6.79 -2.86 12.59
CA LEU A 151 5.56 -2.22 12.13
C LEU A 151 5.69 -0.69 12.23
N ILE A 152 5.35 0.01 11.15
CA ILE A 152 5.36 1.47 11.13
C ILE A 152 4.14 2.00 11.88
N CYS A 153 4.39 2.61 13.03
CA CYS A 153 3.37 3.12 13.94
C CYS A 153 3.04 4.59 13.73
N GLY A 154 3.95 5.38 13.15
CA GLY A 154 3.71 6.81 12.99
C GLY A 154 4.71 7.50 12.08
N LEU A 155 4.19 8.43 11.28
CA LEU A 155 4.91 9.24 10.32
C LEU A 155 4.68 10.71 10.63
N ALA A 156 5.74 11.51 10.67
CA ALA A 156 5.67 12.94 11.02
C ALA A 156 4.93 13.22 12.36
N GLY A 157 4.93 12.26 13.28
CA GLY A 157 4.24 12.35 14.57
C GLY A 157 2.77 11.93 14.56
N TYR A 158 2.25 11.40 13.45
CA TYR A 158 0.88 10.91 13.32
C TYR A 158 0.81 9.40 12.96
N PRO A 159 -0.09 8.61 13.58
CA PRO A 159 -0.77 8.94 14.82
C PRO A 159 0.25 9.12 15.96
N ARG A 160 -0.10 9.90 16.98
CA ARG A 160 0.85 10.24 18.05
C ARG A 160 1.15 9.07 18.97
N LYS A 161 0.20 8.16 19.19
CA LYS A 161 0.33 7.08 20.18
C LYS A 161 0.05 5.69 19.62
N GLU A 162 -1.02 5.53 18.86
CA GLU A 162 -1.45 4.21 18.36
C GLU A 162 -0.44 3.58 17.40
N CYS A 163 -0.51 2.25 17.27
CA CYS A 163 0.25 1.47 16.31
C CYS A 163 -0.58 0.24 15.89
N GLY A 164 -1.13 0.24 14.68
CA GLY A 164 -1.85 -0.91 14.12
C GLY A 164 -3.00 -1.43 14.99
N VAL A 165 -3.88 -0.55 15.44
CA VAL A 165 -4.94 -0.91 16.40
C VAL A 165 -6.15 -1.52 15.70
N GLU A 166 -6.76 -2.54 16.31
CA GLU A 166 -8.08 -3.03 15.91
C GLU A 166 -9.14 -1.99 16.31
N ILE A 167 -10.01 -1.62 15.39
CA ILE A 167 -11.14 -0.71 15.59
C ILE A 167 -12.41 -1.31 15.00
N PRO A 168 -13.60 -0.90 15.48
CA PRO A 168 -14.84 -1.16 14.75
C PRO A 168 -14.76 -0.61 13.34
N THR A 169 -15.39 -1.29 12.38
CA THR A 169 -15.45 -0.81 11.00
C THR A 169 -16.08 0.59 10.96
N PRO A 170 -15.35 1.59 10.41
CA PRO A 170 -15.89 2.93 10.28
C PRO A 170 -17.22 2.92 9.52
N SER A 171 -18.20 3.70 10.00
CA SER A 171 -19.52 3.77 9.39
C SER A 171 -19.50 4.16 7.90
N GLU A 172 -18.49 4.94 7.52
CA GLU A 172 -18.21 5.42 6.16
C GLU A 172 -17.79 4.28 5.21
N LEU A 173 -17.32 3.15 5.76
CA LEU A 173 -16.88 1.98 5.02
C LEU A 173 -17.92 0.85 4.99
N ILE A 174 -19.00 0.97 5.76
CA ILE A 174 -20.11 0.01 5.73
C ILE A 174 -20.86 0.22 4.42
N LYS A 175 -20.67 -0.71 3.46
CA LYS A 175 -21.45 -0.74 2.22
C LYS A 175 -22.93 -0.92 2.59
N LYS A 176 -23.77 0.01 2.17
CA LYS A 176 -25.23 -0.13 2.21
C LYS A 176 -25.72 -1.06 1.11
#